data_AF-A0A833W1B7-F1
#
_entry.id   AF-A0A833W1B7-F1
#
_cell.length_a   1.000
_cell.length_b   1.000
_cell.length_c   1.000
_cell.angle_alpha   90.00
_cell.angle_beta   90.00
_cell.angle_gamma   90.00
#
_symmetry.space_group_name_H-M   'P 1'
#
loop_
_entity.id
_entity.type
_entity.pdbx_description
1 polymer ?
#
loop_
_entity_poly.entity_id
_entity_poly.type
_entity_poly.pdbx_seq_one_letter_code
_entity_poly.pdbx_strand_id
1 'polypeptide(L)'
;MPAAYSAFERLGLKTENSVFGTTAFKSWANKVSVLDPENAGSIMLKILLKRYDEFKIARYIEASKFSSKSKSIAKDLREALFTKWEKAGIQPSLVKSKLASRQHPHLGGNNDEKIVAAYTAFFKAQQAS
;
A
#
# COMPACT_ATOMS: atom_id res chain seq x y z
N MET A 1 -8.03 -6.88 15.41
CA MET A 1 -8.09 -5.45 14.98
C MET A 1 -7.58 -4.44 16.02
N PRO A 2 -7.98 -4.46 17.32
CA PRO A 2 -7.59 -3.40 18.27
C PRO A 2 -6.08 -3.26 18.47
N ALA A 3 -5.35 -4.38 18.61
CA ALA A 3 -3.91 -4.37 18.88
C ALA A 3 -3.05 -3.74 17.76
N ALA A 4 -3.39 -3.99 16.48
CA ALA A 4 -2.68 -3.41 15.34
C ALA A 4 -2.88 -1.88 15.24
N TYR A 5 -4.09 -1.42 15.58
CA TYR A 5 -4.40 0.00 15.63
C TYR A 5 -3.71 0.67 16.82
N SER A 6 -3.78 0.10 18.03
CA SER A 6 -3.08 0.64 19.21
C SER A 6 -1.57 0.68 19.02
N ALA A 7 -0.98 -0.30 18.32
CA ALA A 7 0.45 -0.26 17.98
C ALA A 7 0.80 0.87 17.01
N PHE A 8 -0.04 1.11 15.99
CA PHE A 8 0.13 2.22 15.04
C PHE A 8 0.10 3.58 15.75
N GLU A 9 -0.87 3.75 16.66
CA GLU A 9 -1.04 4.93 17.50
C GLU A 9 0.18 5.19 18.39
N ARG A 10 0.64 4.17 19.13
CA ARG A 10 1.79 4.26 20.03
C ARG A 10 3.09 4.63 19.32
N LEU A 11 3.24 4.25 18.06
CA LEU A 11 4.45 4.50 17.27
C LEU A 11 4.45 5.87 16.59
N GLY A 12 3.44 6.73 16.84
CA GLY A 12 3.42 8.10 16.33
C GLY A 12 3.29 8.20 14.81
N LEU A 13 2.83 7.14 14.14
CA LEU A 13 2.75 7.06 12.67
C LEU A 13 1.61 7.91 12.07
N LYS A 14 1.20 8.99 12.73
CA LYS A 14 0.09 9.87 12.31
C LYS A 14 0.55 11.18 11.69
N THR A 15 1.72 11.67 12.08
CA THR A 15 2.06 13.11 11.96
C THR A 15 3.08 13.42 10.88
N GLU A 16 3.71 12.43 10.26
CA GLU A 16 4.76 12.67 9.28
C GLU A 16 4.31 12.40 7.84
N ASN A 17 4.67 13.32 6.95
CA ASN A 17 4.46 13.15 5.52
C ASN A 17 5.15 11.91 4.95
N SER A 18 6.15 11.34 5.65
CA SER A 18 6.95 10.17 5.23
C SER A 18 7.05 9.05 6.28
N VAL A 19 5.94 8.65 6.90
CA VAL A 19 5.97 7.48 7.82
C VAL A 19 6.45 6.21 7.13
N PHE A 20 6.20 6.08 5.84
CA PHE A 20 6.56 4.93 5.03
C PHE A 20 8.08 4.83 4.89
N GLY A 21 8.64 3.71 5.34
CA GLY A 21 10.09 3.45 5.29
C GLY A 21 10.84 3.76 6.58
N THR A 22 10.21 4.45 7.55
CA THR A 22 10.77 4.66 8.90
C THR A 22 10.96 3.33 9.64
N THR A 23 11.89 3.30 10.59
CA THR A 23 12.07 2.15 11.48
C THR A 23 10.78 1.82 12.22
N ALA A 24 10.04 2.83 12.68
CA ALA A 24 8.76 2.66 13.35
C ALA A 24 7.71 1.96 12.47
N PHE A 25 7.59 2.37 11.20
CA PHE A 25 6.67 1.72 10.26
C PHE A 25 7.06 0.26 9.99
N LYS A 26 8.36 -0.02 9.82
CA LYS A 26 8.86 -1.40 9.65
C LYS A 26 8.56 -2.27 10.86
N SER A 27 8.76 -1.75 12.07
CA SER A 27 8.45 -2.46 13.32
C SER A 27 6.95 -2.71 13.48
N TRP A 28 6.11 -1.73 13.16
CA TRP A 28 4.67 -1.89 13.14
C TRP A 28 4.22 -2.96 12.15
N ALA A 29 4.68 -2.87 10.90
CA ALA A 29 4.32 -3.81 9.85
C ALA A 29 4.73 -5.25 10.22
N ASN A 30 5.95 -5.43 10.73
CA ASN A 30 6.41 -6.72 11.24
C ASN A 30 5.54 -7.24 12.40
N LYS A 31 5.11 -6.35 13.31
CA LYS A 31 4.20 -6.73 14.40
C LYS A 31 2.86 -7.23 13.85
N VAL A 32 2.28 -6.55 12.86
CA VAL A 32 1.02 -6.98 12.23
C VAL A 32 1.21 -8.33 11.54
N SER A 33 2.30 -8.53 10.80
CA SER A 33 2.62 -9.80 10.13
C SER A 33 2.83 -10.97 11.09
N VAL A 34 3.31 -10.73 12.32
CA VAL A 34 3.41 -11.78 13.35
C VAL A 34 2.06 -12.06 14.01
N LEU A 35 1.21 -11.05 14.18
CA LEU A 35 -0.09 -11.20 14.84
C LEU A 35 -1.11 -11.93 13.97
N ASP A 36 -1.10 -11.66 12.67
CA ASP A 36 -2.04 -12.25 11.71
C ASP A 36 -1.36 -12.34 10.34
N PRO A 37 -0.53 -13.37 10.11
CA PRO A 37 0.26 -13.51 8.89
C PRO A 37 -0.61 -13.57 7.63
N GLU A 38 -1.77 -14.22 7.71
CA GLU A 38 -2.67 -14.44 6.58
C GLU A 38 -3.38 -13.16 6.15
N ASN A 39 -3.75 -12.30 7.10
CA ASN A 39 -4.52 -11.08 6.82
C ASN A 39 -3.69 -9.79 6.94
N ALA A 40 -2.37 -9.91 7.12
CA ALA A 40 -1.48 -8.80 7.46
C ALA A 40 -1.64 -7.62 6.48
N GLY A 41 -1.60 -7.88 5.17
CA GLY A 41 -1.74 -6.87 4.12
C GLY A 41 -3.07 -6.12 4.19
N SER A 42 -4.19 -6.83 4.37
CA SER A 42 -5.53 -6.26 4.49
C SER A 42 -5.69 -5.41 5.75
N ILE A 43 -5.20 -5.90 6.89
CA ILE A 43 -5.23 -5.17 8.17
C ILE A 43 -4.41 -3.89 8.07
N MET A 44 -3.19 -3.98 7.55
CA MET A 44 -2.32 -2.82 7.37
C MET A 44 -2.97 -1.80 6.42
N LEU A 45 -3.49 -2.25 5.27
CA LEU A 45 -4.15 -1.37 4.31
C LEU A 45 -5.34 -0.64 4.93
N LYS A 46 -6.21 -1.35 5.67
CA LYS A 46 -7.37 -0.75 6.35
C LYS A 46 -6.96 0.34 7.34
N ILE A 47 -5.85 0.16 8.06
CA ILE A 47 -5.34 1.16 9.01
C ILE A 47 -4.77 2.36 8.26
N LEU A 48 -3.99 2.13 7.20
CA LEU A 48 -3.37 3.20 6.41
C LEU A 48 -4.41 4.07 5.68
N LEU A 49 -5.45 3.46 5.09
CA LEU A 49 -6.53 4.17 4.39
C LEU A 49 -7.34 5.11 5.29
N LYS A 50 -7.27 4.95 6.63
CA LYS A 50 -7.90 5.91 7.56
C LYS A 50 -7.14 7.24 7.68
N ARG A 51 -5.95 7.34 7.11
CA ARG A 51 -5.00 8.45 7.33
C ARG A 51 -4.33 8.94 6.04
N TYR A 52 -4.13 8.05 5.08
CA TYR A 52 -3.43 8.34 3.85
C TYR A 52 -4.30 8.05 2.64
N ASP A 53 -4.19 8.91 1.63
CA ASP A 53 -4.76 8.67 0.31
C ASP A 53 -4.17 7.38 -0.30
N GLU A 54 -5.02 6.61 -0.96
CA GLU A 54 -4.67 5.28 -1.49
C GLU A 54 -3.60 5.33 -2.59
N PHE A 55 -3.52 6.43 -3.36
CA PHE A 55 -2.49 6.62 -4.37
C PHE A 55 -1.16 7.05 -3.75
N LYS A 56 -1.21 7.78 -2.62
CA LYS A 56 -0.02 8.00 -1.78
C LYS A 56 0.51 6.65 -1.27
N ILE A 57 -0.35 5.79 -0.72
CA ILE A 57 0.02 4.43 -0.28
C ILE A 57 0.62 3.62 -1.43
N ALA A 58 0.00 3.61 -2.61
CA ALA A 58 0.50 2.90 -3.79
C ALA A 58 1.94 3.31 -4.17
N ARG A 59 2.20 4.63 -4.21
CA ARG A 59 3.53 5.17 -4.50
C ARG A 59 4.56 4.75 -3.47
N TYR A 60 4.20 4.73 -2.19
CA TYR A 60 5.11 4.25 -1.17
C TYR A 60 5.36 2.76 -1.29
N ILE A 61 4.35 1.93 -1.56
CA ILE A 61 4.56 0.50 -1.79
C ILE A 61 5.54 0.27 -2.95
N GLU A 62 5.39 1.00 -4.05
CA GLU A 62 6.24 0.88 -5.23
C GLU A 62 7.66 1.43 -5.01
N ALA A 63 7.78 2.59 -4.36
CA ALA A 63 9.07 3.23 -4.09
C ALA A 63 9.86 2.54 -2.96
N SER A 64 9.18 1.78 -2.10
CA SER A 64 9.80 1.16 -0.94
C SER A 64 10.80 0.08 -1.36
N LYS A 65 12.08 0.37 -1.12
CA LYS A 65 13.14 -0.65 -1.12
C LYS A 65 13.03 -1.48 0.15
N PHE A 66 12.10 -2.40 0.14
CA PHE A 66 11.89 -3.32 1.25
C PHE A 66 13.09 -4.29 1.38
N SER A 67 13.60 -4.48 2.61
CA SER A 67 14.54 -5.57 2.92
C SER A 67 13.93 -6.92 2.52
N SER A 68 14.71 -8.00 2.39
CA SER A 68 14.19 -9.32 1.99
C SER A 68 12.94 -9.76 2.78
N LYS A 69 12.93 -9.56 4.10
CA LYS A 69 11.76 -9.80 4.98
C LYS A 69 10.58 -8.83 4.76
N SER A 70 10.85 -7.63 4.27
CA SER A 70 9.80 -6.62 4.03
C SER A 70 9.21 -6.73 2.61
N LYS A 71 9.80 -7.54 1.70
CA LYS A 71 9.28 -7.75 0.35
C LYS A 71 7.94 -8.50 0.36
N SER A 72 7.73 -9.41 1.30
CA SER A 72 6.43 -10.08 1.50
C SER A 72 5.36 -9.08 1.91
N ILE A 73 5.65 -8.24 2.91
CA ILE A 73 4.75 -7.18 3.39
C ILE A 73 4.33 -6.24 2.25
N ALA A 74 5.28 -5.83 1.41
CA ALA A 74 5.03 -5.02 0.22
C ALA A 74 4.05 -5.67 -0.74
N LYS A 75 4.29 -6.95 -1.02
CA LYS A 75 3.48 -7.75 -1.93
C LYS A 75 2.06 -7.86 -1.39
N ASP A 76 1.89 -8.21 -0.12
CA ASP A 76 0.58 -8.40 0.51
C ASP A 76 -0.21 -7.09 0.56
N LEU A 77 0.46 -5.96 0.87
CA LEU A 77 -0.16 -4.64 0.82
C LEU A 77 -0.57 -4.23 -0.60
N ARG A 78 0.29 -4.50 -1.60
CA ARG A 78 -0.02 -4.22 -3.00
C ARG A 78 -1.22 -5.03 -3.48
N GLU A 79 -1.23 -6.32 -3.16
CA GLU A 79 -2.30 -7.24 -3.52
C GLU A 79 -3.63 -6.84 -2.88
N ALA A 80 -3.62 -6.48 -1.59
CA ALA A 80 -4.80 -5.96 -0.90
C ALA A 80 -5.31 -4.67 -1.54
N LEU A 81 -4.42 -3.76 -1.95
CA LEU A 81 -4.79 -2.50 -2.59
C LEU A 81 -5.40 -2.72 -3.97
N PHE A 82 -4.78 -3.59 -4.78
CA PHE A 82 -5.26 -3.91 -6.12
C PHE A 82 -6.58 -4.67 -6.08
N THR A 83 -6.75 -5.61 -5.15
CA THR A 83 -8.01 -6.30 -4.91
C THR A 83 -9.11 -5.32 -4.52
N LYS A 84 -8.81 -4.32 -3.68
CA LYS A 84 -9.78 -3.26 -3.35
C LYS A 84 -10.21 -2.48 -4.60
N TRP A 85 -9.26 -2.08 -5.45
CA TRP A 85 -9.57 -1.33 -6.67
C TRP A 85 -10.38 -2.16 -7.67
N GLU A 86 -10.02 -3.42 -7.85
CA GLU A 86 -10.69 -4.34 -8.76
C GLU A 86 -12.14 -4.58 -8.32
N LYS A 87 -12.36 -4.92 -7.04
CA LYS A 87 -13.71 -5.09 -6.47
C LYS A 87 -14.57 -3.83 -6.53
N ALA A 88 -13.93 -2.66 -6.59
CA ALA A 88 -14.61 -1.38 -6.79
C ALA A 88 -14.81 -1.01 -8.27
N GLY A 89 -14.45 -1.89 -9.20
CA GLY A 89 -14.59 -1.67 -10.65
C GLY A 89 -13.64 -0.59 -11.21
N ILE A 90 -12.60 -0.21 -10.47
CA ILE A 90 -11.69 0.87 -10.87
C ILE A 90 -10.82 0.40 -12.02
N GLN A 91 -11.00 1.02 -13.19
CA GLN A 91 -10.22 0.71 -14.38
C GLN A 91 -8.76 1.18 -14.25
N PRO A 92 -7.78 0.48 -14.85
CA PRO A 92 -6.39 0.92 -14.84
C PRO A 92 -6.17 2.33 -15.43
N SER A 93 -6.98 2.72 -16.41
CA SER A 93 -6.97 4.08 -16.98
C SER A 93 -7.35 5.14 -15.93
N LEU A 94 -8.35 4.84 -15.08
CA LEU A 94 -8.74 5.73 -14.00
C LEU A 94 -7.64 5.86 -12.94
N VAL A 95 -6.96 4.75 -12.60
CA VAL A 95 -5.79 4.78 -11.71
C VAL A 95 -4.70 5.69 -12.28
N LYS A 96 -4.39 5.57 -13.57
CA LYS A 96 -3.42 6.44 -14.26
C LYS A 96 -3.81 7.92 -14.16
N SER A 97 -5.06 8.27 -14.46
CA SER A 97 -5.56 9.64 -14.35
C SER A 97 -5.51 10.17 -12.91
N LYS A 98 -5.87 9.35 -11.92
CA LYS A 98 -5.85 9.71 -10.50
C LYS A 98 -4.43 9.93 -9.99
N LEU A 99 -3.45 9.12 -10.41
CA LEU A 99 -2.03 9.32 -10.12
C LEU A 99 -1.52 10.62 -10.76
N ALA A 100 -1.79 10.85 -12.04
CA ALA A 100 -1.36 12.07 -12.74
C ALA A 100 -1.94 13.35 -12.11
N SER A 101 -3.20 13.32 -11.68
CA SER A 101 -3.86 14.46 -11.02
C SER A 101 -3.33 14.79 -9.63
N ARG A 102 -2.67 13.82 -8.96
CA ARG A 102 -2.11 13.96 -7.62
C ARG A 102 -0.60 14.02 -7.74
N GLN A 103 -0.02 15.09 -8.25
CA GLN A 103 1.43 15.18 -8.34
C GLN A 103 2.05 14.97 -6.95
N HIS A 104 2.98 14.03 -6.84
CA HIS A 104 3.74 13.79 -5.62
C HIS A 104 5.22 14.07 -5.91
N PRO A 105 5.83 15.10 -5.29
CA PRO A 105 7.25 15.38 -5.45
C PRO A 105 8.07 14.12 -5.17
N HIS A 106 9.05 13.85 -6.02
CA HIS A 106 10.03 12.75 -5.90
C HIS A 106 9.52 11.31 -6.02
N LEU A 107 8.22 11.04 -5.82
CA LEU A 107 7.66 9.68 -5.87
C LEU A 107 6.71 9.41 -7.04
N GLY A 108 6.26 10.44 -7.77
CA GLY A 108 5.51 10.28 -9.01
C GLY A 108 6.37 9.86 -10.22
N GLY A 109 5.79 9.86 -11.42
CA GLY A 109 6.50 9.57 -12.67
C GLY A 109 6.72 8.07 -12.86
N ASN A 110 7.97 7.60 -12.84
CA ASN A 110 8.31 6.18 -13.08
C ASN A 110 7.56 5.21 -12.14
N ASN A 111 7.36 5.57 -10.87
CA ASN A 111 6.58 4.72 -9.96
C ASN A 111 5.10 4.67 -10.37
N ASP A 112 4.53 5.77 -10.87
CA ASP A 112 3.14 5.81 -11.32
C ASP A 112 2.95 4.89 -12.53
N GLU A 113 3.91 4.89 -13.46
CA GLU A 113 3.91 3.99 -14.61
C GLU A 113 3.98 2.51 -14.19
N LYS A 114 4.87 2.18 -13.23
CA LYS A 114 4.98 0.83 -12.69
C LYS A 114 3.72 0.38 -11.95
N ILE A 115 3.11 1.25 -11.15
CA ILE A 115 1.85 0.97 -10.45
C ILE A 115 0.75 0.68 -11.47
N VAL A 116 0.61 1.52 -12.50
CA VAL A 116 -0.39 1.33 -13.55
C VAL A 116 -0.15 0.03 -14.31
N ALA A 117 1.10 -0.28 -14.67
CA ALA A 117 1.45 -1.52 -15.36
C ALA A 117 1.14 -2.76 -14.50
N ALA A 118 1.55 -2.75 -13.23
CA ALA A 118 1.31 -3.84 -12.30
C ALA A 118 -0.18 -4.06 -12.03
N TYR A 119 -0.94 -2.98 -11.86
CA TYR A 119 -2.39 -3.07 -11.67
C TYR A 119 -3.10 -3.52 -12.95
N THR A 120 -2.65 -3.08 -14.13
CA THR A 120 -3.20 -3.54 -15.41
C THR A 120 -3.03 -5.05 -15.59
N ALA A 121 -1.84 -5.57 -15.25
CA ALA A 121 -1.59 -7.02 -15.31
C ALA A 121 -2.48 -7.79 -14.33
N PHE A 122 -2.59 -7.31 -13.08
CA PHE A 122 -3.48 -7.90 -12.07
C PHE A 122 -4.94 -7.91 -12.52
N PHE A 123 -5.44 -6.77 -12.99
CA PHE A 123 -6.82 -6.58 -13.42
C PHE A 123 -7.19 -7.51 -14.59
N LYS A 124 -6.30 -7.66 -15.58
CA LYS A 124 -6.49 -8.61 -16.69
C LYS A 124 -6.51 -10.06 -16.23
N ALA A 125 -5.64 -10.44 -15.30
CA ALA A 125 -5.60 -11.79 -14.76
C ALA A 125 -6.91 -12.16 -14.03
N GLN A 126 -7.48 -11.21 -13.30
CA GLN A 126 -8.73 -11.41 -12.57
C GLN A 126 -9.97 -11.55 -13.48
N GLN A 127 -9.96 -10.91 -14.64
CA GLN A 127 -11.05 -11.04 -15.64
C GLN A 127 -10.95 -12.31 -16.50
N ALA A 128 -9.80 -12.97 -16.51
CA ALA A 128 -9.58 -14.21 -17.25
C ALA A 128 -9.90 -15.48 -16.43
N SER A 129 -10.33 -15.31 -15.18
CA SER A 129 -10.71 -16.38 -14.24
C SER A 129 -12.23 -16.45 -14.10
#